data_AF-A0A954HRY6-F1
#
_entry.id   AF-A0A954HRY6-F1
#
_cell.length_a   1.000
_cell.length_b   1.000
_cell.length_c   1.000
_cell.angle_alpha   90.00
_cell.angle_beta   90.00
_cell.angle_gamma   90.00
#
_symmetry.space_group_name_H-M   'P 1'
#
loop_
_entity.id
_entity.type
_entity.pdbx_description
1 polymer ?
#
loop_
_entity_poly.entity_id
_entity_poly.type
_entity_poly.pdbx_seq_one_letter_code
_entity_poly.pdbx_strand_id
1 'polypeptide(L)'
;GHDFRPDYTRLAEFRERMNRPVTIALTATATPDVQQDIITQLGLTTDDVRSFHEGIDRPNLELRVMDVWDAEEKLRAIVDVTGRHLSDRTDGSGIVYFTLIRTLEQFSELLRQKKVAHLCYHGDLERRHRRSVQEEFMEDRSRLVLATNAFGMGVDKENIRFVVHAEVPGSMESYYQEIGRAGRDGQPSECVLLYDQRDLNTQMEFLRWSNPDADFCQRVFDSLINQSEQVRTFGLDWLRERLCDRQRHDRRLETVLSMLHRYGVIDDESDVSRMAVRADLPEPLRDPDRLAAKLLRDQKKLYALVQYAQLEGSRKAFIHNYFGLPAPGNADAGDAC
;
A
#
# COMPACT_ATOMS: atom_id res chain seq x y z
N GLY A 1 1.96 -12.36 -2.81
CA GLY A 1 2.44 -10.99 -2.50
C GLY A 1 3.22 -11.04 -1.21
N HIS A 2 4.55 -11.00 -1.30
CA HIS A 2 5.45 -11.32 -0.19
C HIS A 2 5.39 -10.40 1.04
N ASP A 3 4.75 -9.22 0.95
CA ASP A 3 4.77 -8.26 2.05
C ASP A 3 3.72 -8.50 3.14
N PHE A 4 2.65 -9.25 2.87
CA PHE A 4 1.49 -9.17 3.77
C PHE A 4 1.63 -10.03 5.04
N ARG A 5 1.93 -11.35 4.96
CA ARG A 5 2.14 -12.25 6.12
C ARG A 5 2.88 -13.53 5.70
N PRO A 6 3.98 -13.98 6.29
CA PRO A 6 4.60 -15.26 5.93
C PRO A 6 3.92 -16.47 6.56
N ASP A 7 2.88 -16.28 7.37
CA ASP A 7 1.90 -17.34 7.56
C ASP A 7 1.37 -17.83 6.20
N TYR A 8 1.28 -16.94 5.19
CA TYR A 8 0.98 -17.34 3.81
C TYR A 8 2.03 -18.27 3.20
N THR A 9 3.32 -18.15 3.58
CA THR A 9 4.38 -19.04 3.09
C THR A 9 4.31 -20.45 3.67
N ARG A 10 3.51 -20.65 4.71
CA ARG A 10 3.27 -21.96 5.34
C ARG A 10 1.98 -22.61 4.88
N LEU A 11 1.23 -22.00 3.95
CA LEU A 11 -0.05 -22.54 3.52
C LEU A 11 0.06 -23.93 2.88
N ALA A 12 1.13 -24.20 2.15
CA ALA A 12 1.42 -25.54 1.64
C ALA A 12 1.47 -26.58 2.79
N GLU A 13 2.23 -26.30 3.85
CA GLU A 13 2.32 -27.17 5.05
C GLU A 13 0.95 -27.41 5.68
N PHE A 14 0.15 -26.34 5.84
CA PHE A 14 -1.19 -26.45 6.41
C PHE A 14 -2.14 -27.28 5.55
N ARG A 15 -2.11 -27.09 4.22
CA ARG A 15 -2.91 -27.88 3.29
C ARG A 15 -2.53 -29.35 3.34
N GLU A 16 -1.25 -29.68 3.41
CA GLU A 16 -0.78 -31.06 3.53
C GLU A 16 -1.26 -31.71 4.83
N ARG A 17 -1.14 -31.01 5.97
CA ARG A 17 -1.63 -31.50 7.27
C ARG A 17 -3.14 -31.72 7.31
N MET A 18 -3.91 -31.04 6.46
CA MET A 18 -5.35 -31.21 6.31
C MET A 18 -5.74 -32.21 5.20
N ASN A 19 -4.79 -33.00 4.69
CA ASN A 19 -5.01 -33.95 3.60
C ASN A 19 -5.50 -33.29 2.29
N ARG A 20 -4.92 -32.14 1.94
CA ARG A 20 -5.07 -31.42 0.67
C ARG A 20 -6.52 -31.10 0.29
N PRO A 21 -7.26 -30.32 1.10
CA PRO A 21 -8.64 -29.96 0.80
C PRO A 21 -8.76 -29.10 -0.48
N VAL A 22 -9.96 -29.11 -1.07
CA VAL A 22 -10.32 -28.14 -2.13
C VAL A 22 -10.13 -26.74 -1.57
N THR A 23 -9.37 -25.92 -2.29
CA THR A 23 -8.92 -24.60 -1.82
C THR A 23 -9.35 -23.53 -2.81
N ILE A 24 -9.98 -22.47 -2.30
CA ILE A 24 -10.25 -21.25 -3.07
C ILE A 24 -9.33 -20.14 -2.57
N ALA A 25 -8.64 -19.47 -3.49
CA ALA A 25 -7.81 -18.31 -3.22
C ALA A 25 -8.42 -17.10 -3.91
N LEU A 26 -8.72 -16.05 -3.15
CA LEU A 26 -9.40 -14.85 -3.63
C LEU A 26 -8.48 -13.64 -3.48
N THR A 27 -8.37 -12.84 -4.54
CA THR A 27 -7.54 -11.64 -4.57
C THR A 27 -8.12 -10.63 -5.55
N ALA A 28 -8.06 -9.35 -5.21
CA ALA A 28 -8.60 -8.28 -6.04
C ALA A 28 -7.59 -7.72 -7.06
N THR A 29 -6.28 -7.82 -6.76
CA THR A 29 -5.23 -7.07 -7.48
C THR A 29 -3.97 -7.91 -7.71
N ALA A 30 -4.12 -9.20 -8.05
CA ALA A 30 -2.97 -10.06 -8.34
C ALA A 30 -2.51 -9.95 -9.79
N THR A 31 -1.32 -9.40 -9.98
CA THR A 31 -0.56 -9.50 -11.25
C THR A 31 -0.20 -10.96 -11.58
N PRO A 32 0.18 -11.30 -12.82
CA PRO A 32 0.54 -12.67 -13.19
C PRO A 32 1.63 -13.28 -12.30
N ASP A 33 2.65 -12.51 -11.96
CA ASP A 33 3.71 -12.92 -11.02
C ASP A 33 3.14 -13.23 -9.63
N VAL A 34 2.21 -12.41 -9.15
CA VAL A 34 1.54 -12.64 -7.85
C VAL A 34 0.63 -13.85 -7.89
N GLN A 35 -0.05 -14.12 -9.01
CA GLN A 35 -0.86 -15.33 -9.20
C GLN A 35 0.04 -16.57 -9.13
N GLN A 36 1.16 -16.58 -9.84
CA GLN A 36 2.12 -17.68 -9.79
C GLN A 36 2.73 -17.88 -8.40
N ASP A 37 3.03 -16.79 -7.69
CA ASP A 37 3.44 -16.84 -6.29
C ASP A 37 2.36 -17.51 -5.43
N ILE A 38 1.08 -17.11 -5.52
CA ILE A 38 -0.02 -17.73 -4.77
C ILE A 38 -0.10 -19.24 -5.04
N ILE A 39 -0.04 -19.67 -6.30
CA ILE A 39 -0.06 -21.08 -6.69
C ILE A 39 1.10 -21.84 -6.01
N THR A 40 2.30 -21.26 -6.07
CA THR A 40 3.51 -21.83 -5.47
C THR A 40 3.41 -21.92 -3.94
N GLN A 41 2.95 -20.86 -3.26
CA GLN A 41 2.79 -20.84 -1.80
C GLN A 41 1.74 -21.83 -1.30
N LEU A 42 0.74 -22.15 -2.14
CA LEU A 42 -0.27 -23.17 -1.84
C LEU A 42 0.25 -24.60 -2.09
N GLY A 43 1.45 -24.77 -2.64
CA GLY A 43 1.99 -26.07 -3.02
C GLY A 43 1.19 -26.72 -4.15
N LEU A 44 0.73 -25.91 -5.11
CA LEU A 44 -0.01 -26.34 -6.29
C LEU A 44 0.83 -26.10 -7.55
N THR A 45 0.45 -26.75 -8.65
CA THR A 45 0.94 -26.42 -10.00
C THR A 45 -0.13 -25.68 -10.78
N THR A 46 0.25 -25.03 -11.88
CA THR A 46 -0.70 -24.31 -12.74
C THR A 46 -1.77 -25.25 -13.33
N ASP A 47 -1.43 -26.53 -13.54
CA ASP A 47 -2.36 -27.56 -14.03
C ASP A 47 -3.41 -27.96 -12.98
N ASP A 48 -3.11 -27.77 -11.70
CA ASP A 48 -4.04 -28.07 -10.58
C ASP A 48 -5.08 -26.95 -10.37
N VAL A 49 -4.91 -25.80 -11.01
CA VAL A 49 -5.63 -24.57 -10.67
C VAL A 49 -6.51 -24.12 -11.81
N ARG A 50 -7.80 -23.97 -11.52
CA ARG A 50 -8.73 -23.27 -12.41
C ARG A 50 -8.80 -21.80 -12.01
N SER A 51 -8.22 -20.95 -12.86
CA SER A 51 -8.26 -19.49 -12.68
C SER A 51 -9.55 -18.89 -13.21
N PHE A 52 -10.16 -18.01 -12.43
CA PHE A 52 -11.33 -17.22 -12.82
C PHE A 52 -10.99 -15.74 -12.69
N HIS A 53 -11.27 -14.97 -13.73
CA HIS A 53 -11.08 -13.52 -13.75
C HIS A 53 -12.42 -12.87 -14.07
N GLU A 54 -13.04 -12.20 -13.09
CA GLU A 54 -14.25 -11.40 -13.31
C GLU A 54 -13.95 -10.02 -13.92
N GLY A 55 -12.67 -9.76 -14.26
CA GLY A 55 -12.21 -8.51 -14.86
C GLY A 55 -11.80 -7.47 -13.82
N ILE A 56 -11.01 -6.51 -14.27
CA ILE A 56 -10.65 -5.31 -13.49
C ILE A 56 -11.28 -4.05 -14.10
N ASP A 57 -12.17 -4.21 -15.08
CA ASP A 57 -12.69 -3.03 -15.74
C ASP A 57 -13.63 -2.27 -14.80
N ARG A 58 -13.37 -0.98 -14.68
CA ARG A 58 -14.17 -0.02 -13.93
C ARG A 58 -14.53 1.09 -14.91
N PRO A 59 -15.51 0.85 -15.80
CA PRO A 59 -15.80 1.77 -16.90
C PRO A 59 -16.22 3.15 -16.37
N ASN A 60 -16.87 3.18 -15.20
CA ASN A 60 -17.33 4.38 -14.53
C ASN A 60 -16.23 5.23 -13.87
N LEU A 61 -14.98 4.72 -13.79
CA LEU A 61 -13.85 5.49 -13.26
C LEU A 61 -13.16 6.27 -14.39
N GLU A 62 -13.10 7.58 -14.21
CA GLU A 62 -12.29 8.48 -15.01
C GLU A 62 -10.90 8.60 -14.37
N LEU A 63 -9.86 8.23 -15.11
CA LEU A 63 -8.48 8.20 -14.61
C LEU A 63 -7.69 9.39 -15.16
N ARG A 64 -7.19 10.26 -14.29
CA ARG A 64 -6.40 11.44 -14.64
C ARG A 64 -5.09 11.48 -13.88
N VAL A 65 -4.06 12.01 -14.52
CA VAL A 65 -2.78 12.38 -13.89
C VAL A 65 -2.59 13.86 -14.16
N MET A 66 -2.18 14.60 -13.14
CA MET A 66 -1.90 16.03 -13.23
C MET A 66 -0.50 16.29 -12.69
N ASP A 67 0.39 16.81 -13.52
CA ASP A 67 1.71 17.28 -13.07
C ASP A 67 1.54 18.50 -12.16
N VAL A 68 2.22 18.47 -11.02
CA VAL A 68 2.22 19.55 -10.02
C VAL A 68 3.64 19.79 -9.50
N TRP A 69 3.97 21.05 -9.27
CA TRP A 69 5.34 21.48 -8.98
C TRP A 69 5.55 22.00 -7.56
N ASP A 70 4.49 22.19 -6.77
CA ASP A 70 4.55 22.63 -5.38
C ASP A 70 3.27 22.32 -4.59
N ALA A 71 3.31 22.65 -3.30
CA ALA A 71 2.19 22.42 -2.39
C ALA A 71 0.97 23.31 -2.71
N GLU A 72 1.16 24.48 -3.31
CA GLU A 72 0.05 25.38 -3.66
C GLU A 72 -0.70 24.84 -4.88
N GLU A 73 0.01 24.31 -5.88
CA GLU A 73 -0.61 23.64 -7.01
C GLU A 73 -1.35 22.37 -6.59
N LYS A 74 -0.76 21.56 -5.70
CA LYS A 74 -1.45 20.41 -5.08
C LYS A 74 -2.71 20.85 -4.35
N LEU A 75 -2.63 21.89 -3.52
CA LEU A 75 -3.76 22.41 -2.75
C LEU A 75 -4.88 22.90 -3.67
N ARG A 76 -4.54 23.68 -4.70
CA ARG A 76 -5.49 24.15 -5.70
C ARG A 76 -6.19 22.97 -6.40
N ALA A 77 -5.44 21.98 -6.86
CA ALA A 77 -6.02 20.81 -7.51
C ALA A 77 -6.97 20.04 -6.57
N ILE A 78 -6.60 19.85 -5.29
CA ILE A 78 -7.47 19.20 -4.29
C ILE A 78 -8.75 20.01 -4.09
N VAL A 79 -8.65 21.33 -3.92
CA VAL A 79 -9.80 22.22 -3.74
C VAL A 79 -10.70 22.21 -4.98
N ASP A 80 -10.13 22.23 -6.18
CA ASP A 80 -10.88 22.23 -7.44
C ASP A 80 -11.63 20.91 -7.63
N VAL A 81 -10.99 19.76 -7.40
CA VAL A 81 -11.67 18.45 -7.45
C VAL A 81 -12.76 18.38 -6.38
N THR A 82 -12.45 18.80 -5.15
CA THR A 82 -13.41 18.79 -4.04
C THR A 82 -14.63 19.66 -4.35
N GLY A 83 -14.44 20.88 -4.84
CA GLY A 83 -15.54 21.80 -5.15
C GLY A 83 -16.39 21.37 -6.35
N ARG A 84 -15.82 20.63 -7.30
CA ARG A 84 -16.57 20.05 -8.42
C ARG A 84 -17.52 18.93 -7.99
N HIS A 85 -17.13 18.13 -6.99
CA HIS A 85 -17.87 16.92 -6.58
C HIS A 85 -18.64 17.06 -5.27
N LEU A 86 -18.22 17.96 -4.37
CA LEU A 86 -18.87 18.25 -3.09
C LEU A 86 -19.47 19.65 -3.11
N SER A 87 -20.70 19.74 -3.60
CA SER A 87 -21.56 20.91 -3.51
C SER A 87 -22.87 20.58 -2.81
N ASP A 88 -23.63 21.61 -2.42
CA ASP A 88 -24.97 21.47 -1.84
C ASP A 88 -25.97 20.74 -2.76
N ARG A 89 -25.63 20.56 -4.04
CA ARG A 89 -26.50 19.96 -5.09
C ARG A 89 -26.10 18.55 -5.49
N THR A 90 -25.01 18.04 -4.93
CA THR A 90 -24.44 16.74 -5.27
C THR A 90 -24.41 15.89 -4.03
N ASP A 91 -24.74 14.61 -4.15
CA ASP A 91 -24.53 13.62 -3.10
C ASP A 91 -23.29 12.80 -3.41
N GLY A 92 -22.54 12.44 -2.37
CA GLY A 92 -21.33 11.63 -2.51
C GLY A 92 -20.18 12.13 -1.67
N SER A 93 -19.16 11.30 -1.58
CA SER A 93 -17.99 11.52 -0.73
C SER A 93 -16.69 11.48 -1.51
N GLY A 94 -15.61 11.98 -0.92
CA GLY A 94 -14.28 12.02 -1.53
C GLY A 94 -13.19 11.58 -0.58
N ILE A 95 -12.13 11.00 -1.13
CA ILE A 95 -10.92 10.61 -0.39
C ILE A 95 -9.72 11.34 -1.00
N VAL A 96 -8.85 11.89 -0.15
CA VAL A 96 -7.54 12.41 -0.55
C VAL A 96 -6.46 11.62 0.16
N TYR A 97 -5.67 10.86 -0.58
CA TYR A 97 -4.59 10.04 -0.08
C TYR A 97 -3.27 10.80 -0.02
N PHE A 98 -2.60 10.68 1.12
CA PHE A 98 -1.25 11.14 1.41
C PHE A 98 -0.37 9.94 1.77
N THR A 99 0.91 10.04 1.43
CA THR A 99 1.95 9.10 1.85
C THR A 99 2.37 9.38 3.29
N LEU A 100 2.53 10.65 3.66
CA LEU A 100 3.03 11.06 4.98
C LEU A 100 1.94 11.70 5.85
N ILE A 101 1.90 11.31 7.12
CA ILE A 101 1.00 11.90 8.14
C ILE A 101 1.28 13.40 8.28
N ARG A 102 2.56 13.79 8.31
CA ARG A 102 2.96 15.20 8.38
C ARG A 102 2.43 16.02 7.20
N THR A 103 2.49 15.49 5.98
CA THR A 103 1.95 16.19 4.79
C THR A 103 0.43 16.28 4.89
N LEU A 104 -0.24 15.20 5.31
CA LEU A 104 -1.69 15.18 5.55
C LEU A 104 -2.11 16.26 6.55
N GLU A 105 -1.44 16.36 7.69
CA GLU A 105 -1.72 17.37 8.72
C GLU A 105 -1.50 18.79 8.20
N GLN A 106 -0.42 19.02 7.46
CA GLN A 106 -0.15 20.31 6.81
C GLN A 106 -1.28 20.70 5.83
N PHE A 107 -1.70 19.78 4.97
CA PHE A 107 -2.79 20.03 4.02
C PHE A 107 -4.14 20.19 4.73
N SER A 108 -4.35 19.49 5.84
CA SER A 108 -5.53 19.66 6.69
C SER A 108 -5.63 21.10 7.22
N GLU A 109 -4.52 21.68 7.68
CA GLU A 109 -4.49 23.08 8.10
C GLU A 109 -4.79 24.05 6.95
N LEU A 110 -4.17 23.83 5.77
CA LEU A 110 -4.42 24.67 4.59
C LEU A 110 -5.88 24.61 4.12
N LEU A 111 -6.48 23.42 4.11
CA LEU A 111 -7.89 23.23 3.75
C LEU A 111 -8.84 23.85 4.79
N ARG A 112 -8.49 23.80 6.09
CA ARG A 112 -9.23 24.52 7.15
C ARG A 112 -9.22 26.03 6.91
N GLN A 113 -8.08 26.61 6.51
CA GLN A 113 -8.00 28.04 6.16
C GLN A 113 -8.89 28.40 4.96
N LYS A 114 -9.05 27.48 4.01
CA LYS A 114 -9.99 27.60 2.88
C LYS A 114 -11.44 27.25 3.23
N LYS A 115 -11.73 26.92 4.50
CA LYS A 115 -13.06 26.54 5.02
C LYS A 115 -13.63 25.26 4.37
N VAL A 116 -12.77 24.34 3.96
CA VAL A 116 -13.19 23.03 3.44
C VAL A 116 -13.33 22.07 4.62
N ALA A 117 -14.56 21.62 4.90
CA ALA A 117 -14.82 20.63 5.95
C ALA A 117 -14.29 19.25 5.53
N HIS A 118 -13.53 18.60 6.42
CA HIS A 118 -12.93 17.30 6.15
C HIS A 118 -12.56 16.58 7.45
N LEU A 119 -12.40 15.26 7.34
CA LEU A 119 -11.83 14.39 8.37
C LEU A 119 -10.36 14.08 8.08
N CYS A 120 -9.63 13.65 9.10
CA CYS A 120 -8.26 13.14 8.98
C CYS A 120 -8.21 11.70 9.49
N TYR A 121 -7.63 10.78 8.71
CA TYR A 121 -7.45 9.39 9.09
C TYR A 121 -6.02 8.91 8.83
N HIS A 122 -5.31 8.52 9.89
CA HIS A 122 -3.97 7.95 9.77
C HIS A 122 -3.65 6.97 10.90
N GLY A 123 -2.51 6.29 10.77
CA GLY A 123 -2.07 5.22 11.69
C GLY A 123 -1.85 5.68 13.14
N ASP A 124 -1.40 6.92 13.33
CA ASP A 124 -1.07 7.49 14.65
C ASP A 124 -2.30 7.86 15.49
N LEU A 125 -3.49 7.88 14.90
CA LEU A 125 -4.73 8.12 15.64
C LEU A 125 -5.04 6.92 16.55
N GLU A 126 -5.52 7.21 17.76
CA GLU A 126 -6.00 6.18 18.68
C GLU A 126 -7.10 5.33 18.02
N ARG A 127 -7.11 4.02 18.32
CA ARG A 127 -8.05 3.06 17.71
C ARG A 127 -9.51 3.50 17.82
N ARG A 128 -9.91 4.09 18.96
CA ARG A 128 -11.27 4.60 19.19
C ARG A 128 -11.58 5.78 18.27
N HIS A 129 -10.64 6.71 18.13
CA HIS A 129 -10.81 7.88 17.28
C HIS A 129 -10.86 7.50 15.79
N ARG A 130 -9.98 6.58 15.33
CA ARG A 130 -10.05 6.04 13.96
C ARG A 130 -11.42 5.44 13.64
N ARG A 131 -11.98 4.66 14.57
CA ARG A 131 -13.32 4.07 14.40
C ARG A 131 -14.38 5.16 14.25
N SER A 132 -14.36 6.17 15.12
CA SER A 132 -15.31 7.29 15.06
C SER A 132 -15.22 8.06 13.73
N VAL A 133 -14.01 8.36 13.26
CA VAL A 133 -13.77 9.04 11.98
C VAL A 133 -14.30 8.19 10.81
N GLN A 134 -14.03 6.88 10.84
CA GLN A 134 -14.53 5.97 9.81
C GLN A 134 -16.06 5.93 9.82
N GLU A 135 -16.70 5.76 10.97
CA GLU A 135 -18.16 5.77 11.10
C GLU A 135 -18.77 7.09 10.59
N GLU A 136 -18.18 8.23 10.94
CA GLU A 136 -18.62 9.54 10.45
C GLU A 136 -18.56 9.69 8.94
N PHE A 137 -17.50 9.19 8.30
CA PHE A 137 -17.38 9.18 6.85
C PHE A 137 -18.37 8.20 6.19
N MET A 138 -18.56 7.02 6.78
CA MET A 138 -19.48 6.01 6.25
C MET A 138 -20.93 6.51 6.26
N GLU A 139 -21.34 7.23 7.31
CA GLU A 139 -22.67 7.79 7.52
C GLU A 139 -22.92 9.15 6.81
N ASP A 140 -22.01 9.60 5.94
CA ASP A 140 -22.10 10.87 5.20
C ASP A 140 -22.18 12.14 6.10
N ARG A 141 -21.87 12.03 7.40
CA ARG A 141 -21.80 13.17 8.32
C ARG A 141 -20.67 14.15 7.93
N SER A 142 -19.58 13.61 7.39
CA SER A 142 -18.56 14.38 6.69
C SER A 142 -18.22 13.69 5.38
N ARG A 143 -18.14 14.49 4.31
CA ARG A 143 -18.08 14.00 2.93
C ARG A 143 -16.68 13.95 2.35
N LEU A 144 -15.68 14.44 3.09
CA LEU A 144 -14.28 14.45 2.67
C LEU A 144 -13.41 13.86 3.77
N VAL A 145 -12.54 12.93 3.41
CA VAL A 145 -11.51 12.40 4.31
C VAL A 145 -10.13 12.53 3.68
N LEU A 146 -9.21 13.14 4.42
CA LEU A 146 -7.78 13.10 4.14
C LEU A 146 -7.22 11.88 4.85
N ALA A 147 -6.50 11.03 4.13
CA ALA A 147 -6.13 9.72 4.62
C ALA A 147 -4.72 9.31 4.23
N THR A 148 -4.06 8.50 5.06
CA THR A 148 -2.95 7.67 4.59
C THR A 148 -3.43 6.30 4.12
N ASN A 149 -2.53 5.47 3.61
CA ASN A 149 -2.79 4.06 3.24
C ASN A 149 -3.47 3.23 4.35
N ALA A 150 -3.43 3.67 5.61
CA ALA A 150 -4.15 3.07 6.72
C ALA A 150 -5.68 3.09 6.54
N PHE A 151 -6.20 4.04 5.74
CA PHE A 151 -7.62 4.14 5.42
C PHE A 151 -7.95 3.24 4.22
N GLY A 152 -8.09 1.94 4.48
CA GLY A 152 -8.37 1.03 3.38
C GLY A 152 -8.90 -0.36 3.69
N MET A 153 -8.58 -0.95 4.83
CA MET A 153 -9.21 -2.22 5.19
C MET A 153 -10.62 -1.97 5.72
N GLY A 154 -11.64 -2.35 4.95
CA GLY A 154 -13.05 -2.30 5.38
C GLY A 154 -13.80 -0.99 5.09
N VAL A 155 -13.24 -0.08 4.28
CA VAL A 155 -14.04 1.04 3.73
C VAL A 155 -14.85 0.50 2.55
N ASP A 156 -16.14 0.27 2.80
CA ASP A 156 -17.12 -0.19 1.82
C ASP A 156 -18.25 0.83 1.67
N LYS A 157 -17.91 1.98 1.09
CA LYS A 157 -18.84 3.08 0.84
C LYS A 157 -19.11 3.17 -0.65
N GLU A 158 -20.36 3.02 -1.03
CA GLU A 158 -20.75 2.91 -2.45
C GLU A 158 -20.58 4.22 -3.22
N ASN A 159 -20.84 5.35 -2.55
CA ASN A 159 -21.01 6.68 -3.14
C ASN A 159 -19.76 7.58 -3.12
N ILE A 160 -18.55 7.00 -3.19
CA ILE A 160 -17.33 7.79 -3.31
C ILE A 160 -17.19 8.31 -4.74
N ARG A 161 -17.29 9.63 -4.94
CA ARG A 161 -17.28 10.31 -6.25
C ARG A 161 -15.90 10.69 -6.74
N PHE A 162 -14.94 10.82 -5.84
CA PHE A 162 -13.57 11.01 -6.26
C PHE A 162 -12.55 10.44 -5.28
N VAL A 163 -11.40 10.10 -5.84
CA VAL A 163 -10.18 9.78 -5.10
C VAL A 163 -9.06 10.63 -5.67
N VAL A 164 -8.39 11.41 -4.81
CA VAL A 164 -7.19 12.15 -5.18
C VAL A 164 -6.00 11.54 -4.47
N HIS A 165 -4.96 11.18 -5.21
CA HIS A 165 -3.65 10.88 -4.65
C HIS A 165 -2.82 12.16 -4.66
N ALA A 166 -2.72 12.81 -3.50
CA ALA A 166 -1.94 14.04 -3.33
C ALA A 166 -0.43 13.80 -3.30
N GLU A 167 -0.03 12.56 -3.01
CA GLU A 167 1.34 12.08 -3.10
C GLU A 167 1.34 10.72 -3.84
N VAL A 168 2.40 10.47 -4.60
CA VAL A 168 2.57 9.25 -5.42
C VAL A 168 2.53 7.99 -4.53
N PRO A 169 1.65 7.00 -4.78
CA PRO A 169 1.64 5.72 -4.06
C PRO A 169 2.92 4.89 -4.21
N GLY A 170 3.14 3.93 -3.31
CA GLY A 170 4.34 3.08 -3.36
C GLY A 170 4.34 2.00 -4.44
N SER A 171 3.18 1.74 -5.07
CA SER A 171 3.07 0.73 -6.13
C SER A 171 1.81 0.96 -6.99
N MET A 172 1.82 0.39 -8.19
CA MET A 172 0.66 0.38 -9.08
C MET A 172 -0.52 -0.40 -8.47
N GLU A 173 -0.23 -1.47 -7.73
CA GLU A 173 -1.25 -2.27 -7.04
C GLU A 173 -1.93 -1.49 -5.93
N SER A 174 -1.16 -0.72 -5.13
CA SER A 174 -1.70 0.17 -4.10
C SER A 174 -2.59 1.23 -4.73
N TYR A 175 -2.10 1.93 -5.76
CA TYR A 175 -2.87 2.93 -6.50
C TYR A 175 -4.20 2.35 -6.98
N TYR A 176 -4.15 1.19 -7.65
CA TYR A 176 -5.34 0.55 -8.22
C TYR A 176 -6.35 0.12 -7.14
N GLN A 177 -5.88 -0.44 -6.02
CA GLN A 177 -6.73 -0.81 -4.89
C GLN A 177 -7.41 0.41 -4.25
N GLU A 178 -6.69 1.53 -4.16
CA GLU A 178 -7.16 2.77 -3.54
C GLU A 178 -8.20 3.48 -4.42
N ILE A 179 -7.94 3.63 -5.72
CA ILE A 179 -8.94 4.20 -6.66
C ILE A 179 -10.17 3.31 -6.81
N GLY A 180 -10.03 1.99 -6.64
CA GLY A 180 -11.13 1.03 -6.71
C GLY A 180 -12.22 1.24 -5.64
N ARG A 181 -12.00 2.12 -4.67
CA ARG A 181 -12.99 2.57 -3.68
C ARG A 181 -14.00 3.54 -4.26
N ALA A 182 -13.63 4.31 -5.28
CA ALA A 182 -14.54 5.21 -5.97
C ALA A 182 -15.62 4.42 -6.73
N GLY A 183 -16.80 5.02 -6.89
CA GLY A 183 -17.82 4.57 -7.84
C GLY A 183 -18.25 3.11 -7.68
N ARG A 184 -18.43 2.63 -6.45
CA ARG A 184 -18.85 1.24 -6.19
C ARG A 184 -20.33 1.02 -6.53
N ASP A 185 -21.13 2.08 -6.48
CA ASP A 185 -22.48 2.17 -7.04
C ASP A 185 -22.53 2.19 -8.59
N GLY A 186 -21.38 2.09 -9.26
CA GLY A 186 -21.27 2.14 -10.72
C GLY A 186 -21.45 3.54 -11.33
N GLN A 187 -21.64 4.59 -10.52
CA GLN A 187 -21.81 5.95 -11.02
C GLN A 187 -20.47 6.59 -11.41
N PRO A 188 -20.46 7.57 -12.34
CA PRO A 188 -19.24 8.27 -12.74
C PRO A 188 -18.46 8.80 -11.55
N SER A 189 -17.18 8.49 -11.49
CA SER A 189 -16.30 8.92 -10.39
C SER A 189 -14.89 9.23 -10.91
N GLU A 190 -14.26 10.26 -10.35
CA GLU A 190 -12.98 10.80 -10.84
C GLU A 190 -11.81 10.35 -9.94
N CYS A 191 -10.77 9.78 -10.55
CA CYS A 191 -9.56 9.38 -9.85
C CYS A 191 -8.38 10.20 -10.38
N VAL A 192 -7.80 11.05 -9.52
CA VAL A 192 -6.73 11.99 -9.91
C VAL A 192 -5.45 11.66 -9.17
N LEU A 193 -4.38 11.37 -9.91
CA LEU A 193 -3.02 11.31 -9.36
C LEU A 193 -2.32 12.65 -9.57
N LEU A 194 -2.01 13.35 -8.49
CA LEU A 194 -1.16 14.55 -8.53
C LEU A 194 0.29 14.09 -8.55
N TYR A 195 0.93 14.20 -9.71
CA TYR A 195 2.28 13.72 -9.92
C TYR A 195 3.30 14.83 -9.66
N ASP A 196 4.07 14.66 -8.59
CA ASP A 196 5.25 15.45 -8.28
C ASP A 196 6.44 14.51 -8.21
N GLN A 197 7.47 14.76 -9.03
CA GLN A 197 8.66 13.92 -9.07
C GLN A 197 9.38 13.87 -7.72
N ARG A 198 9.24 14.89 -6.86
CA ARG A 198 9.87 14.94 -5.54
C ARG A 198 9.26 13.93 -4.56
N ASP A 199 8.00 13.53 -4.75
CA ASP A 199 7.36 12.50 -3.94
C ASP A 199 8.04 11.13 -4.10
N LEU A 200 8.70 10.91 -5.23
CA LEU A 200 9.43 9.66 -5.49
C LEU A 200 10.58 9.44 -4.50
N ASN A 201 11.18 10.51 -3.96
CA ASN A 201 12.23 10.37 -2.95
C ASN A 201 11.70 9.65 -1.70
N THR A 202 10.52 10.04 -1.23
CA THR A 202 9.84 9.39 -0.10
C THR A 202 9.55 7.92 -0.40
N GLN A 203 9.07 7.61 -1.61
CA GLN A 203 8.80 6.22 -2.00
C GLN A 203 10.09 5.39 -2.10
N MET A 204 11.19 5.97 -2.58
CA MET A 204 12.50 5.31 -2.62
C MET A 204 13.04 5.03 -1.21
N GLU A 205 12.84 5.94 -0.25
CA GLU A 205 13.17 5.71 1.16
C GLU A 205 12.34 4.56 1.75
N PHE A 206 11.03 4.56 1.53
CA PHE A 206 10.13 3.51 2.01
C PHE A 206 10.48 2.14 1.42
N LEU A 207 10.82 2.12 0.13
CA LEU A 207 11.27 0.93 -0.57
C LEU A 207 12.59 0.41 0.01
N ARG A 208 13.54 1.29 0.35
CA ARG A 208 14.78 0.92 1.04
C ARG A 208 14.50 0.38 2.44
N TRP A 209 13.59 1.01 3.20
CA TRP A 209 13.25 0.55 4.55
C TRP A 209 12.60 -0.82 4.56
N SER A 210 11.74 -1.08 3.57
CA SER A 210 11.01 -2.34 3.41
C SER A 210 11.84 -3.49 2.80
N ASN A 211 13.07 -3.20 2.36
CA ASN A 211 13.98 -4.14 1.72
C ASN A 211 15.40 -4.05 2.33
N PRO A 212 15.58 -4.36 3.61
CA PRO A 212 16.90 -4.49 4.20
C PRO A 212 17.69 -5.60 3.52
N ASP A 213 18.98 -5.38 3.27
CA ASP A 213 19.88 -6.39 2.71
C ASP A 213 20.30 -7.45 3.76
N ALA A 214 20.90 -8.54 3.29
CA ALA A 214 21.32 -9.67 4.13
C ALA A 214 22.32 -9.24 5.21
N ASP A 215 23.26 -8.36 4.86
CA ASP A 215 24.28 -7.83 5.77
C ASP A 215 23.67 -7.01 6.90
N PHE A 216 22.69 -6.15 6.60
CA PHE A 216 21.92 -5.42 7.60
C PHE A 216 21.09 -6.37 8.48
N CYS A 217 20.43 -7.38 7.91
CA CYS A 217 19.72 -8.39 8.68
C CYS A 217 20.65 -9.13 9.65
N GLN A 218 21.84 -9.53 9.18
CA GLN A 218 22.85 -10.20 9.99
C GLN A 218 23.37 -9.30 11.12
N ARG A 219 23.70 -8.03 10.84
CA ARG A 219 24.15 -7.09 11.87
C ARG A 219 23.11 -6.87 12.97
N VAL A 220 21.83 -6.74 12.60
CA VAL A 220 20.75 -6.63 13.60
C VAL A 220 20.74 -7.88 14.48
N PHE A 221 20.72 -9.07 13.88
CA PHE A 221 20.72 -10.34 14.59
C PHE A 221 21.94 -10.50 15.52
N ASP A 222 23.14 -10.19 15.03
CA ASP A 222 24.38 -10.25 15.81
C ASP A 222 24.36 -9.28 16.99
N SER A 223 23.79 -8.07 16.82
CA SER A 223 23.60 -7.14 17.92
C SER A 223 22.61 -7.65 18.97
N LEU A 224 21.54 -8.34 18.56
CA LEU A 224 20.59 -8.93 19.51
C LEU A 224 21.22 -10.04 20.37
N ILE A 225 22.14 -10.82 19.80
CA ILE A 225 22.83 -11.91 20.51
C ILE A 225 24.00 -11.37 21.35
N ASN A 226 24.93 -10.67 20.70
CA ASN A 226 26.22 -10.32 21.31
C ASN A 226 26.13 -9.11 22.25
N GLN A 227 25.05 -8.33 22.17
CA GLN A 227 24.87 -7.07 22.92
C GLN A 227 23.52 -7.03 23.65
N SER A 228 23.01 -8.20 24.04
CA SER A 228 21.68 -8.36 24.64
C SER A 228 21.49 -7.50 25.90
N GLU A 229 22.50 -7.35 26.75
CA GLU A 229 22.41 -6.48 27.95
C GLU A 229 22.21 -5.01 27.59
N GLN A 230 22.95 -4.50 26.60
CA GLN A 230 22.82 -3.11 26.16
C GLN A 230 21.47 -2.87 25.48
N VAL A 231 21.03 -3.80 24.61
CA VAL A 231 19.71 -3.73 23.97
C VAL A 231 18.60 -3.70 25.01
N ARG A 232 18.68 -4.52 26.05
CA ARG A 232 17.67 -4.55 27.11
C ARG A 232 17.65 -3.30 27.97
N THR A 233 18.82 -2.68 28.17
CA THR A 233 18.98 -1.51 29.04
C THR A 233 18.60 -0.21 28.31
N PHE A 234 19.07 -0.04 27.08
CA PHE A 234 18.93 1.22 26.33
C PHE A 234 17.87 1.16 25.22
N GLY A 235 17.30 -0.02 24.96
CA GLY A 235 16.18 -0.20 24.06
C GLY A 235 16.53 -0.05 22.57
N LEU A 236 15.49 0.20 21.77
CA LEU A 236 15.56 0.29 20.30
C LEU A 236 16.39 1.48 19.83
N ASP A 237 16.37 2.59 20.56
CA ASP A 237 17.08 3.81 20.15
C ASP A 237 18.59 3.58 20.12
N TRP A 238 19.12 2.77 21.03
CA TRP A 238 20.52 2.38 21.04
C TRP A 238 20.90 1.53 19.82
N LEU A 239 20.06 0.56 19.45
CA LEU A 239 20.25 -0.23 18.23
C LEU A 239 20.22 0.67 16.99
N ARG A 240 19.28 1.62 16.93
CA ARG A 240 19.14 2.55 15.80
C ARG A 240 20.37 3.46 15.66
N GLU A 241 20.88 4.00 16.76
CA GLU A 241 22.09 4.84 16.75
C GLU A 241 23.33 4.11 16.22
N ARG A 242 23.42 2.80 16.51
CA ARG A 242 24.55 1.96 16.12
C ARG A 242 24.46 1.45 14.68
N LEU A 243 23.26 1.09 14.22
CA LEU A 243 23.06 0.35 12.97
C LEU A 243 22.59 1.23 11.80
N CYS A 244 21.97 2.38 12.06
CA CYS A 244 21.34 3.20 11.03
C CYS A 244 22.07 4.54 10.79
N ASP A 245 23.40 4.60 10.99
CA ASP A 245 24.22 5.80 10.75
C ASP A 245 23.65 7.09 11.41
N ARG A 246 22.99 6.95 12.57
CA ARG A 246 22.27 8.02 13.29
C ARG A 246 21.13 8.68 12.51
N GLN A 247 20.65 8.07 11.43
CA GLN A 247 19.43 8.49 10.74
C GLN A 247 18.21 8.10 11.57
N ARG A 248 17.67 9.06 12.33
CA ARG A 248 16.53 8.85 13.24
C ARG A 248 15.27 8.32 12.56
N HIS A 249 15.12 8.55 11.26
CA HIS A 249 13.94 8.16 10.49
C HIS A 249 14.11 6.83 9.74
N ASP A 250 15.27 6.19 9.78
CA ASP A 250 15.49 4.89 9.12
C ASP A 250 14.68 3.79 9.83
N ARG A 251 13.73 3.19 9.09
CA ARG A 251 12.82 2.13 9.58
C ARG A 251 13.24 0.71 9.20
N ARG A 252 14.46 0.52 8.67
CA ARG A 252 14.99 -0.82 8.36
C ARG A 252 15.06 -1.69 9.61
N LEU A 253 15.42 -1.12 10.77
CA LEU A 253 15.52 -1.87 12.02
C LEU A 253 14.17 -2.48 12.41
N GLU A 254 13.10 -1.68 12.43
CA GLU A 254 11.74 -2.14 12.72
C GLU A 254 11.29 -3.20 11.71
N THR A 255 11.65 -3.02 10.43
CA THR A 255 11.36 -4.01 9.38
C THR A 255 12.04 -5.34 9.65
N VAL A 256 13.35 -5.33 9.99
CA VAL A 256 14.08 -6.56 10.34
C VAL A 256 13.50 -7.20 11.59
N LEU A 257 13.23 -6.44 12.66
CA LEU A 257 12.63 -6.99 13.88
C LEU A 257 11.28 -7.64 13.59
N SER A 258 10.43 -7.01 12.78
CA SER A 258 9.17 -7.62 12.39
C SER A 258 9.38 -8.90 11.57
N MET A 259 10.39 -8.95 10.68
CA MET A 259 10.76 -10.18 9.99
C MET A 259 11.26 -11.27 10.95
N LEU A 260 12.11 -10.94 11.92
CA LEU A 260 12.64 -11.88 12.91
C LEU A 260 11.54 -12.49 13.78
N HIS A 261 10.65 -11.66 14.33
CA HIS A 261 9.54 -12.11 15.17
C HIS A 261 8.62 -13.07 14.42
N ARG A 262 8.31 -12.69 13.19
CA ARG A 262 7.50 -13.43 12.24
C ARG A 262 8.11 -14.77 11.80
N TYR A 263 9.44 -14.92 11.79
CA TYR A 263 10.12 -16.21 11.61
C TYR A 263 10.33 -16.98 12.93
N GLY A 264 9.84 -16.46 14.06
CA GLY A 264 10.02 -17.07 15.38
C GLY A 264 11.44 -16.95 15.92
N VAL A 265 12.27 -16.07 15.35
CA VAL A 265 13.64 -15.81 15.82
C VAL A 265 13.62 -15.05 17.13
N ILE A 266 12.64 -14.16 17.33
CA ILE A 266 12.39 -13.43 18.56
C ILE A 266 10.93 -13.64 19.00
N ASP A 267 10.66 -13.50 20.30
CA ASP A 267 9.33 -13.70 20.89
C ASP A 267 8.48 -12.42 21.02
N ASP A 268 9.09 -11.25 20.93
CA ASP A 268 8.40 -9.95 20.97
C ASP A 268 9.14 -8.93 20.09
N GLU A 269 8.43 -8.29 19.15
CA GLU A 269 8.96 -7.21 18.30
C GLU A 269 8.74 -5.81 18.89
N SER A 270 7.88 -5.70 19.90
CA SER A 270 7.39 -4.43 20.46
C SER A 270 8.14 -3.98 21.72
N ASP A 271 8.61 -4.93 22.54
CA ASP A 271 9.38 -4.66 23.75
C ASP A 271 10.74 -5.37 23.74
N VAL A 272 11.74 -4.68 23.21
CA VAL A 272 13.13 -5.17 23.17
C VAL A 272 13.76 -5.38 24.55
N SER A 273 13.19 -4.81 25.62
CA SER A 273 13.71 -5.01 26.98
C SER A 273 13.46 -6.44 27.49
N ARG A 274 12.42 -7.10 26.95
CA ARG A 274 12.01 -8.46 27.31
C ARG A 274 12.27 -9.48 26.21
N MET A 275 12.56 -9.00 25.01
CA MET A 275 12.85 -9.81 23.84
C MET A 275 13.96 -10.83 24.11
N ALA A 276 13.70 -12.08 23.71
CA ALA A 276 14.66 -13.16 23.71
C ALA A 276 14.80 -13.75 22.30
N VAL A 277 16.04 -14.01 21.90
CA VAL A 277 16.35 -14.73 20.66
C VAL A 277 16.16 -16.22 20.90
N ARG A 278 15.33 -16.87 20.08
CA ARG A 278 14.86 -18.26 20.22
C ARG A 278 15.39 -19.20 19.13
N ALA A 279 15.81 -18.64 18.00
CA ALA A 279 16.29 -19.41 16.85
C ALA A 279 17.41 -18.67 16.12
N ASP A 280 18.07 -19.37 15.18
CA ASP A 280 19.06 -18.76 14.30
C ASP A 280 18.41 -17.90 13.21
N LEU A 281 19.21 -17.02 12.60
CA LEU A 281 18.76 -16.23 11.45
C LEU A 281 18.36 -17.15 10.28
N PRO A 282 17.11 -17.09 9.80
CA PRO A 282 16.61 -18.00 8.78
C PRO A 282 17.30 -17.75 7.44
N GLU A 283 17.44 -18.80 6.63
CA GLU A 283 18.09 -18.74 5.31
C GLU A 283 17.53 -17.62 4.40
N PRO A 284 16.20 -17.38 4.33
CA PRO A 284 15.65 -16.31 3.49
C PRO A 284 16.12 -14.89 3.82
N LEU A 285 16.60 -14.64 5.05
CA LEU A 285 17.14 -13.34 5.47
C LEU A 285 18.68 -13.29 5.36
N ARG A 286 19.32 -14.42 5.05
CA ARG A 286 20.77 -14.53 4.80
C ARG A 286 21.11 -14.56 3.32
N ASP A 287 20.18 -14.98 2.47
CA ASP A 287 20.35 -15.07 1.02
C ASP A 287 20.33 -13.66 0.36
N PRO A 288 21.49 -13.15 -0.11
CA PRO A 288 21.56 -11.83 -0.74
C PRO A 288 20.84 -11.79 -2.09
N ASP A 289 20.86 -12.88 -2.86
CA ASP A 289 20.27 -12.95 -4.19
C ASP A 289 18.75 -12.90 -4.09
N ARG A 290 18.18 -13.60 -3.10
CA ARG A 290 16.74 -13.55 -2.82
C ARG A 290 16.27 -12.17 -2.41
N LEU A 291 17.00 -11.50 -1.51
CA LEU A 291 16.65 -10.14 -1.06
C LEU A 291 16.82 -9.11 -2.18
N ALA A 292 17.87 -9.23 -3.00
CA ALA A 292 18.06 -8.39 -4.19
C ALA A 292 16.95 -8.61 -5.22
N ALA A 293 16.50 -9.85 -5.43
CA ALA A 293 15.38 -10.15 -6.30
C ALA A 293 14.06 -9.56 -5.77
N LYS A 294 13.84 -9.55 -4.44
CA LYS A 294 12.68 -8.86 -3.83
C LYS A 294 12.75 -7.35 -4.09
N LEU A 295 13.89 -6.73 -3.81
CA LEU A 295 14.12 -5.31 -4.03
C LEU A 295 13.83 -4.93 -5.49
N LEU A 296 14.35 -5.70 -6.45
CA LEU A 296 14.12 -5.47 -7.87
C LEU A 296 12.63 -5.58 -8.25
N ARG A 297 11.89 -6.54 -7.69
CA ARG A 297 10.44 -6.66 -7.91
C ARG A 297 9.71 -5.43 -7.37
N ASP A 298 10.04 -4.97 -6.17
CA ASP A 298 9.38 -3.80 -5.58
C ASP A 298 9.73 -2.51 -6.33
N GLN A 299 10.97 -2.37 -6.83
CA GLN A 299 11.37 -1.26 -7.70
C GLN A 299 10.59 -1.24 -9.01
N LYS A 300 10.37 -2.41 -9.62
CA LYS A 300 9.56 -2.52 -10.84
C LYS A 300 8.11 -2.06 -10.64
N LYS A 301 7.52 -2.32 -9.47
CA LYS A 301 6.16 -1.86 -9.15
C LYS A 301 6.08 -0.34 -9.06
N LEU A 302 7.03 0.31 -8.39
CA LEU A 302 7.10 1.77 -8.31
C LEU A 302 7.39 2.36 -9.70
N TYR A 303 8.30 1.75 -10.46
CA TYR A 303 8.61 2.18 -11.82
C TYR A 303 7.40 2.11 -12.76
N ALA A 304 6.57 1.07 -12.65
CA ALA A 304 5.33 0.97 -13.42
C ALA A 304 4.37 2.14 -13.14
N LEU A 305 4.31 2.62 -11.89
CA LEU A 305 3.51 3.80 -11.55
C LEU A 305 4.08 5.09 -12.16
N VAL A 306 5.40 5.23 -12.24
CA VAL A 306 6.05 6.35 -12.95
C VAL A 306 5.73 6.30 -14.45
N GLN A 307 5.82 5.12 -15.07
CA GLN A 307 5.43 4.93 -16.48
C GLN A 307 3.95 5.26 -16.70
N TYR A 308 3.09 4.87 -15.76
CA TYR A 308 1.67 5.22 -15.78
C TYR A 308 1.42 6.73 -15.71
N ALA A 309 2.15 7.43 -14.84
CA ALA A 309 2.03 8.88 -14.68
C ALA A 309 2.40 9.62 -15.98
N GLN A 310 3.48 9.18 -16.63
CA GLN A 310 4.02 9.78 -17.87
C GLN A 310 3.29 9.33 -19.15
N LEU A 311 2.24 8.51 -19.03
CA LEU A 311 1.55 7.94 -20.18
C LEU A 311 0.70 9.00 -20.92
N GLU A 312 0.96 9.15 -22.23
CA GLU A 312 0.16 9.98 -23.14
C GLU A 312 -1.04 9.22 -23.77
N GLY A 313 -1.13 7.90 -23.55
CA GLY A 313 -2.17 7.03 -24.07
C GLY A 313 -3.27 6.64 -23.07
N SER A 314 -3.97 5.54 -23.36
CA SER A 314 -5.05 5.02 -22.51
C SER A 314 -4.53 4.45 -21.19
N ARG A 315 -4.82 5.16 -20.10
CA ARG A 315 -4.54 4.73 -18.70
C ARG A 315 -5.20 3.40 -18.36
N LYS A 316 -6.42 3.16 -18.86
CA LYS A 316 -7.13 1.89 -18.68
C LYS A 316 -6.40 0.74 -19.39
N ALA A 317 -5.94 0.95 -20.63
CA ALA A 317 -5.18 -0.07 -21.35
C ALA A 317 -3.86 -0.41 -20.63
N PHE A 318 -3.16 0.60 -20.08
CA PHE A 318 -1.96 0.37 -19.27
C PHE A 318 -2.25 -0.51 -18.06
N ILE A 319 -3.31 -0.21 -17.30
CA ILE A 319 -3.74 -1.00 -16.14
C ILE A 319 -4.03 -2.46 -16.54
N HIS A 320 -4.77 -2.68 -17.62
CA HIS A 320 -5.05 -4.04 -18.12
C HIS A 320 -3.78 -4.80 -18.48
N ASN A 321 -2.87 -4.16 -19.22
CA ASN A 321 -1.57 -4.77 -19.57
C ASN A 321 -0.74 -5.09 -18.33
N TYR A 322 -0.70 -4.19 -17.34
CA TYR A 322 0.04 -4.37 -16.09
C TYR A 322 -0.46 -5.59 -15.29
N PHE A 323 -1.78 -5.78 -15.20
CA PHE A 323 -2.38 -6.93 -14.53
C PHE A 323 -2.48 -8.19 -15.41
N GLY A 324 -1.97 -8.15 -16.64
CA GLY A 324 -1.96 -9.29 -17.57
C GLY A 324 -3.36 -9.69 -18.05
N LEU A 325 -4.28 -8.74 -18.14
CA LEU A 325 -5.66 -8.96 -18.56
C LEU A 325 -5.87 -8.49 -20.00
N PRO A 326 -6.78 -9.13 -20.76
CA PRO A 326 -7.13 -8.67 -22.10
C PRO A 326 -7.59 -7.21 -22.04
N ALA A 327 -7.21 -6.42 -23.06
CA ALA A 327 -7.57 -5.01 -23.14
C ALA A 327 -9.09 -4.82 -22.95
N PRO A 328 -9.54 -3.71 -22.33
CA PRO A 328 -10.96 -3.45 -22.20
C PRO A 328 -11.58 -3.50 -23.59
N GLY A 329 -12.59 -4.35 -23.78
CA GLY A 329 -13.32 -4.41 -25.04
C GLY A 329 -13.86 -3.02 -25.34
N ASN A 330 -13.67 -2.54 -26.57
CA ASN A 330 -14.36 -1.34 -27.03
C ASN A 330 -15.86 -1.59 -26.88
N ALA A 331 -16.48 -1.08 -25.82
CA ALA A 331 -17.92 -1.00 -25.73
C ALA A 331 -18.39 -0.03 -26.82
N ASP A 332 -19.01 -0.58 -27.86
CA ASP A 332 -19.96 0.06 -28.77
C ASP A 332 -19.59 1.42 -29.35
N ALA A 333 -18.69 1.41 -30.33
CA ALA A 333 -18.86 2.29 -31.48
C ALA A 333 -19.89 1.65 -32.43
N GLY A 334 -21.17 1.93 -32.17
CA GLY A 334 -22.28 1.93 -33.13
C GLY A 334 -22.51 0.69 -33.98
N ASP A 335 -23.65 0.04 -33.77
CA ASP A 335 -24.41 -0.54 -34.87
C ASP A 335 -24.55 0.51 -35.98
N ALA A 336 -23.79 0.30 -37.04
CA ALA A 336 -23.94 0.92 -38.34
C ALA A 336 -23.62 -0.12 -39.43
N CYS A 337 -24.56 -1.04 -39.63
CA CYS A 337 -24.99 -1.52 -40.96
C CYS A 337 -26.40 -2.11 -40.86
#